data_AF-A0A2M9Y924-F1
#
_entry.id   AF-A0A2M9Y924-F1
#
_cell.length_a   1.000
_cell.length_b   1.000
_cell.length_c   1.000
_cell.angle_alpha   90.00
_cell.angle_beta   90.00
_cell.angle_gamma   90.00
#
_symmetry.space_group_name_H-M   'P 1'
#
loop_
_entity.id
_entity.type
_entity.pdbx_description
1 polymer ?
#
loop_
_entity_poly.entity_id
_entity_poly.type
_entity_poly.pdbx_seq_one_letter_code
_entity_poly.pdbx_strand_id
1 'polypeptide(L)'
;MIKNLLRDLSLALPATSVVLNGWKRFLSQLLGRFIEFYSEKSGKEKLIFVLALLQLFFSLGSWINYTINLGVESQQDLISKLGSFIGIEPSRSGLEEVNVRTAANIFFIIPCFLTFFFGGFWRSEWIGKTIVILQGFLGILLLLGVLLPDVFFVSFIRDQDYYYNFNFYAFCSVWIFTTISSITLWNSKI
;
A
#
# COMPACT_ATOMS: atom_id res chain seq x y z
N MET A 1 -20.41 -28.93 -25.01
CA MET A 1 -19.68 -27.95 -24.17
C MET A 1 -20.51 -27.50 -22.97
N ILE A 2 -21.68 -26.87 -23.17
CA ILE A 2 -22.58 -26.41 -22.07
C ILE A 2 -23.06 -27.55 -21.15
N LYS A 3 -23.37 -28.73 -21.70
CA LYS A 3 -23.77 -29.92 -20.90
C LYS A 3 -22.68 -30.41 -19.93
N ASN A 4 -21.41 -30.34 -20.34
CA ASN A 4 -20.30 -30.74 -19.47
C ASN A 4 -20.09 -29.68 -18.38
N LEU A 5 -20.21 -28.40 -18.75
CA LEU A 5 -20.10 -27.29 -17.81
C LEU A 5 -21.21 -27.31 -16.74
N LEU A 6 -22.45 -27.65 -17.12
CA LEU A 6 -23.56 -27.84 -16.18
C LEU A 6 -23.38 -29.06 -15.27
N ARG A 7 -22.79 -30.14 -15.79
CA ARG A 7 -22.43 -31.33 -15.00
C ARG A 7 -21.35 -31.00 -13.97
N ASP A 8 -20.30 -30.28 -14.36
CA ASP A 8 -19.23 -29.85 -13.46
C ASP A 8 -19.74 -28.83 -12.42
N LEU A 9 -20.63 -27.91 -12.83
CA LEU A 9 -21.29 -26.97 -11.91
C LEU A 9 -22.18 -27.68 -10.89
N SER A 10 -22.89 -28.75 -11.30
CA SER A 10 -23.72 -29.56 -10.41
C SER A 10 -22.89 -30.32 -9.36
N LEU A 11 -21.63 -30.64 -9.67
CA LEU A 11 -20.67 -31.25 -8.75
C LEU A 11 -20.00 -30.19 -7.85
N ALA A 12 -19.75 -28.99 -8.37
CA ALA A 12 -19.15 -27.89 -7.63
C ALA A 12 -20.10 -27.26 -6.61
N LEU A 13 -21.40 -27.15 -6.91
CA LEU A 13 -22.41 -26.53 -6.04
C LEU A 13 -22.46 -27.17 -4.64
N PRO A 14 -22.54 -28.50 -4.47
CA PRO A 14 -22.44 -29.14 -3.16
C PRO A 14 -21.10 -28.87 -2.46
N ALA A 15 -20.00 -28.88 -3.22
CA ALA A 15 -18.65 -28.64 -2.69
C ALA A 15 -18.47 -27.21 -2.18
N THR A 16 -19.18 -26.21 -2.74
CA THR A 16 -19.10 -24.83 -2.24
C THR A 16 -19.50 -24.71 -0.77
N SER A 17 -20.52 -25.44 -0.32
CA SER A 17 -20.96 -25.43 1.07
C SER A 17 -19.90 -26.00 2.03
N VAL A 18 -19.21 -27.06 1.59
CA VAL A 18 -18.11 -27.69 2.33
C VAL A 18 -16.91 -26.75 2.41
N VAL A 19 -16.56 -26.12 1.29
CA VAL A 19 -15.45 -25.15 1.22
C VAL A 19 -15.75 -23.92 2.08
N LEU A 20 -16.96 -23.35 2.01
CA LEU A 20 -17.37 -22.22 2.83
C LEU A 20 -17.35 -22.56 4.33
N ASN A 21 -17.83 -23.74 4.72
CA ASN A 21 -17.74 -24.20 6.10
C ASN A 21 -16.29 -24.43 6.55
N GLY A 22 -15.44 -24.93 5.66
CA GLY A 22 -14.00 -25.04 5.87
C GLY A 22 -13.35 -23.67 6.14
N TRP A 23 -13.61 -22.69 5.26
CA TRP A 23 -13.13 -21.32 5.43
C TRP A 23 -13.65 -20.67 6.72
N LYS A 24 -14.93 -20.86 7.05
CA LYS A 24 -15.51 -20.34 8.29
C LYS A 24 -14.81 -20.90 9.53
N ARG A 25 -14.59 -22.22 9.57
CA ARG A 25 -13.88 -22.87 10.70
C ARG A 25 -12.43 -22.41 10.78
N PHE A 26 -11.74 -22.38 9.65
CA PHE A 26 -10.35 -21.91 9.57
C PHE A 26 -10.22 -20.46 10.07
N LEU A 27 -11.04 -19.54 9.56
CA LEU A 27 -11.02 -18.14 9.97
C LEU A 27 -11.37 -17.98 11.46
N SER A 28 -12.35 -18.73 11.97
CA SER A 28 -12.71 -18.69 13.39
C SER A 28 -11.57 -19.15 14.29
N GLN A 29 -10.87 -20.23 13.92
CA GLN A 29 -9.74 -20.74 14.70
C GLN A 29 -8.54 -19.80 14.62
N LEU A 30 -8.25 -19.28 13.41
CA LEU A 30 -7.16 -18.32 13.20
C LEU A 30 -7.39 -17.04 13.98
N LEU A 31 -8.61 -16.51 13.95
CA LEU A 31 -8.99 -15.30 14.68
C LEU A 31 -8.94 -15.52 16.21
N GLY A 32 -9.39 -16.68 16.70
CA GLY A 32 -9.28 -17.04 18.11
C GLY A 32 -7.82 -17.05 18.59
N ARG A 33 -6.94 -17.75 17.85
CA ARG A 33 -5.50 -17.77 18.15
C ARG A 33 -4.84 -16.41 18.03
N PHE A 34 -5.27 -15.60 17.05
CA PHE A 34 -4.75 -14.25 16.88
C PHE A 34 -5.14 -13.32 18.02
N ILE A 35 -6.38 -13.41 18.52
CA ILE A 35 -6.83 -12.63 19.69
C ILE A 35 -6.01 -13.01 20.93
N GLU A 36 -5.82 -14.30 21.18
CA GLU A 36 -5.01 -14.79 22.30
C GLU A 36 -3.58 -14.25 22.19
N PHE A 37 -2.94 -14.46 21.04
CA PHE A 37 -1.61 -13.93 20.72
C PHE A 37 -1.50 -12.41 20.88
N TYR A 38 -2.48 -11.65 20.39
CA TYR A 38 -2.47 -10.19 20.50
C TYR A 38 -2.71 -9.76 21.95
N SER A 39 -3.54 -10.47 22.71
CA SER A 39 -3.84 -10.14 24.11
C SER A 39 -2.61 -10.23 25.01
N GLU A 40 -1.75 -11.23 24.79
CA GLU A 40 -0.49 -11.46 25.50
C GLU A 40 0.59 -10.39 25.23
N LYS A 41 0.39 -9.51 24.25
CA LYS A 41 1.34 -8.43 23.94
C LYS A 41 1.27 -7.27 24.92
N SER A 42 2.44 -6.75 25.27
CA SER A 42 2.55 -5.49 26.02
C SER A 42 1.98 -4.33 25.19
N GLY A 43 1.59 -3.23 25.84
CA GLY A 43 1.06 -2.05 25.13
C GLY A 43 2.02 -1.51 24.06
N LYS A 44 3.33 -1.54 24.31
CA LYS A 44 4.35 -1.12 23.35
C LYS A 44 4.46 -2.05 22.15
N GLU A 45 4.44 -3.36 22.37
CA GLU A 45 4.45 -4.36 21.29
C GLU A 45 3.18 -4.26 20.43
N LYS A 46 2.01 -4.03 21.05
CA LYS A 46 0.74 -3.80 20.35
C LYS A 46 0.80 -2.57 19.45
N LEU A 47 1.36 -1.48 19.96
CA LEU A 47 1.52 -0.24 19.22
C LEU A 47 2.47 -0.42 18.03
N ILE A 48 3.64 -1.06 18.23
CA ILE A 48 4.58 -1.35 17.15
C ILE A 48 3.96 -2.28 16.10
N PHE A 49 3.20 -3.29 16.52
CA PHE A 49 2.49 -4.18 15.61
C PHE A 49 1.54 -3.39 14.69
N VAL A 50 0.72 -2.51 15.26
CA VAL A 50 -0.25 -1.69 14.49
C VAL A 50 0.47 -0.71 13.57
N LEU A 51 1.48 -0.01 14.07
CA LEU A 51 2.25 0.93 13.26
C LEU A 51 2.98 0.23 12.10
N ALA A 52 3.62 -0.91 12.36
CA ALA A 52 4.30 -1.67 11.33
C ALA A 52 3.33 -2.24 10.28
N LEU A 53 2.12 -2.64 10.70
CA LEU A 53 1.06 -3.08 9.79
C LEU A 53 0.60 -1.93 8.89
N LEU A 54 0.34 -0.74 9.47
CA LEU A 54 -0.04 0.45 8.70
C LEU A 54 1.07 0.87 7.75
N GLN A 55 2.32 0.79 8.19
CA GLN A 55 3.49 1.11 7.38
C GLN A 55 3.59 0.17 6.17
N LEU A 56 3.41 -1.13 6.38
CA LEU A 56 3.34 -2.10 5.29
C LEU A 56 2.17 -1.79 4.34
N PHE A 57 0.98 -1.49 4.87
CA PHE A 57 -0.18 -1.17 4.06
C PHE A 57 0.06 0.06 3.16
N PHE A 58 0.57 1.15 3.71
CA PHE A 58 0.86 2.35 2.93
C PHE A 58 2.01 2.14 1.93
N SER A 59 3.00 1.29 2.22
CA SER A 59 4.04 0.92 1.25
C SER A 59 3.54 0.14 0.03
N LEU A 60 2.36 -0.48 0.12
CA LEU A 60 1.74 -1.21 -1.00
C LEU A 60 0.92 -0.28 -1.91
N GLY A 61 0.62 0.94 -1.47
CA GLY A 61 -0.13 1.93 -2.22
C GLY A 61 0.67 2.63 -3.33
N SER A 62 -0.02 3.38 -4.19
CA SER A 62 0.62 4.40 -5.03
C SER A 62 0.98 5.59 -4.15
N TRP A 63 2.15 6.18 -4.35
CA TRP A 63 2.62 7.37 -3.62
C TRP A 63 2.59 8.63 -4.47
N ILE A 64 2.55 8.47 -5.79
CA ILE A 64 2.61 9.57 -6.73
C ILE A 64 1.43 9.48 -7.69
N ASN A 65 0.78 10.62 -7.85
CA ASN A 65 -0.21 10.84 -8.89
C ASN A 65 0.48 11.62 -10.00
N TYR A 66 0.29 11.15 -11.23
CA TYR A 66 0.81 11.80 -12.42
C TYR A 66 -0.36 12.32 -13.24
N THR A 67 -0.31 13.59 -13.63
CA THR A 67 -1.36 14.20 -14.45
C THR A 67 -0.90 14.19 -15.89
N ILE A 68 -1.58 13.41 -16.74
CA ILE A 68 -1.31 13.41 -18.19
C ILE A 68 -2.29 14.37 -18.82
N ASN A 69 -1.77 15.43 -19.46
CA ASN A 69 -2.56 16.19 -20.41
C ASN A 69 -2.58 15.40 -21.72
N LEU A 70 -3.64 14.64 -21.94
CA LEU A 70 -3.77 13.78 -23.12
C LEU A 70 -3.99 14.57 -24.42
N GLY A 71 -4.00 15.92 -24.37
CA GLY A 71 -3.95 16.77 -25.55
C GLY A 71 -4.82 16.22 -26.67
N VAL A 72 -6.15 16.16 -26.46
CA VAL A 72 -7.09 15.62 -27.46
C VAL A 72 -7.18 16.60 -28.64
N GLU A 73 -6.12 16.70 -29.42
CA GLU A 73 -6.16 16.91 -30.86
C GLU A 73 -6.40 15.51 -31.44
N SER A 74 -7.63 15.07 -31.71
CA SER A 74 -8.03 14.94 -33.13
C SER A 74 -9.44 14.38 -33.35
N GLN A 75 -10.32 14.30 -32.33
CA GLN A 75 -11.68 13.75 -32.55
C GLN A 75 -12.83 14.63 -32.04
N GLN A 76 -12.53 15.81 -31.50
CA GLN A 76 -13.55 16.75 -31.00
C GLN A 76 -13.66 18.04 -31.80
N ASP A 77 -12.90 18.21 -32.89
CA ASP A 77 -12.77 19.51 -33.57
C ASP A 77 -14.09 20.02 -34.19
N LEU A 78 -15.02 19.13 -34.56
CA LEU A 78 -16.34 19.52 -35.09
C LEU A 78 -17.36 19.83 -33.98
N ILE A 79 -17.37 19.03 -32.91
CA ILE A 79 -18.32 19.19 -31.79
C ILE A 79 -17.91 20.36 -30.89
N SER A 80 -16.61 20.59 -30.69
CA SER A 80 -16.09 21.73 -29.94
C SER A 80 -16.30 23.06 -30.67
N LYS A 81 -16.15 23.08 -32.01
CA LYS A 81 -16.48 24.24 -32.85
C LYS A 81 -17.98 24.55 -32.89
N LEU A 82 -18.84 23.53 -32.84
CA LEU A 82 -20.29 23.69 -32.71
C LEU A 82 -20.69 24.20 -31.32
N GLY A 83 -20.03 23.72 -30.25
CA GLY A 83 -20.25 24.19 -28.88
C GLY A 83 -19.83 25.65 -28.67
N SER A 84 -18.68 26.06 -29.22
CA SER A 84 -18.20 27.44 -29.14
C SER A 84 -19.09 28.43 -29.91
N PHE A 85 -19.73 27.99 -30.99
CA PHE A 85 -20.70 28.79 -31.74
C PHE A 85 -21.99 29.07 -30.94
N ILE A 86 -22.32 28.21 -29.97
CA ILE A 86 -23.52 28.32 -29.11
C ILE A 86 -23.17 28.93 -27.74
N GLY A 87 -21.91 29.35 -27.52
CA GLY A 87 -21.47 29.95 -26.25
C GLY A 87 -21.29 28.94 -25.10
N ILE A 88 -21.18 27.65 -25.43
CA ILE A 88 -20.85 26.59 -24.47
C ILE A 88 -19.34 26.37 -24.57
N GLU A 89 -18.58 26.93 -23.63
CA GLU A 89 -17.16 26.61 -23.51
C GLU A 89 -17.01 25.11 -23.23
N PRO A 90 -16.23 24.37 -24.04
CA PRO A 90 -15.96 22.98 -23.73
C PRO A 90 -15.16 22.94 -22.44
N SER A 91 -15.75 22.36 -21.39
CA SER A 91 -15.04 22.04 -20.16
C SER A 91 -13.78 21.25 -20.52
N ARG A 92 -12.61 21.80 -20.19
CA ARG A 92 -11.30 21.14 -20.33
C ARG A 92 -11.30 19.84 -19.51
N SER A 93 -11.82 18.75 -20.06
CA SER A 93 -11.86 17.42 -19.42
C SER A 93 -10.84 16.48 -20.07
N GLY A 94 -9.59 16.93 -20.20
CA GLY A 94 -8.49 16.16 -20.78
C GLY A 94 -7.35 15.85 -19.80
N LEU A 95 -7.53 16.19 -18.51
CA LEU A 95 -6.59 15.84 -17.45
C LEU A 95 -7.03 14.51 -16.86
N GLU A 96 -6.32 13.43 -17.18
CA GLU A 96 -6.48 12.16 -16.49
C GLU A 96 -5.39 12.03 -15.43
N GLU A 97 -5.81 11.80 -14.18
CA GLU A 97 -4.90 11.46 -13.09
C GLU A 97 -4.62 9.97 -13.13
N VAL A 98 -3.38 9.61 -13.46
CA VAL A 98 -2.92 8.23 -13.45
C VAL A 98 -2.16 7.97 -12.15
N ASN A 99 -2.64 7.00 -11.38
CA ASN A 99 -1.91 6.47 -10.24
C ASN A 99 -0.75 5.62 -10.76
N VAL A 100 0.47 6.15 -10.73
CA VAL A 100 1.63 5.36 -11.13
C VAL A 100 2.08 4.53 -9.94
N ARG A 101 2.11 3.21 -10.12
CA ARG A 101 2.75 2.31 -9.13
C ARG A 101 4.25 2.48 -9.25
N THR A 102 4.83 3.02 -8.19
CA THR A 102 6.26 3.18 -7.93
C THR A 102 7.08 1.96 -8.37
N ALA A 103 8.03 2.13 -9.29
CA ALA A 103 8.91 1.05 -9.75
C ALA A 103 9.82 0.51 -8.62
N ALA A 104 10.22 1.35 -7.65
CA ALA A 104 11.04 0.95 -6.51
C ALA A 104 10.23 0.48 -5.29
N ASN A 105 8.94 0.14 -5.43
CA ASN A 105 8.10 -0.22 -4.29
C ASN A 105 8.69 -1.39 -3.50
N ILE A 106 9.41 -2.32 -4.14
CA ILE A 106 10.03 -3.46 -3.46
C ILE A 106 11.06 -3.04 -2.39
N PHE A 107 11.81 -1.95 -2.62
CA PHE A 107 12.80 -1.44 -1.67
C PHE A 107 12.15 -0.85 -0.41
N PHE A 108 10.91 -0.37 -0.52
CA PHE A 108 10.12 0.08 0.63
C PHE A 108 9.32 -1.07 1.25
N ILE A 109 8.75 -1.97 0.44
CA ILE A 109 7.94 -3.11 0.89
C ILE A 109 8.76 -4.09 1.72
N ILE A 110 9.96 -4.47 1.28
CA ILE A 110 10.75 -5.50 1.99
C ILE A 110 11.08 -5.05 3.43
N PRO A 111 11.67 -3.86 3.67
CA PRO A 111 11.95 -3.43 5.04
C PRO A 111 10.68 -3.22 5.88
N CYS A 112 9.58 -2.78 5.28
CA CYS A 112 8.29 -2.65 5.98
C CYS A 112 7.73 -4.02 6.36
N PHE A 113 7.81 -5.00 5.45
CA PHE A 113 7.41 -6.39 5.71
C PHE A 113 8.27 -7.00 6.82
N LEU A 114 9.59 -6.85 6.77
CA LEU A 114 10.48 -7.37 7.81
C LEU A 114 10.23 -6.69 9.17
N THR A 115 9.94 -5.38 9.17
CA THR A 115 9.54 -4.66 10.38
C THR A 115 8.24 -5.23 10.96
N PHE A 116 7.22 -5.43 10.12
CA PHE A 116 5.96 -6.02 10.54
C PHE A 116 6.12 -7.45 11.03
N PHE A 117 6.91 -8.26 10.32
CA PHE A 117 7.11 -9.66 10.66
C PHE A 117 7.88 -9.82 11.98
N PHE A 118 9.04 -9.18 12.11
CA PHE A 118 9.87 -9.31 13.31
C PHE A 118 9.30 -8.55 14.51
N GLY A 119 8.81 -7.33 14.31
CA GLY A 119 8.16 -6.57 15.38
C GLY A 119 6.80 -7.15 15.77
N GLY A 120 6.15 -7.84 14.85
CA GLY A 120 4.84 -8.41 15.07
C GLY A 120 4.87 -9.78 15.71
N PHE A 121 5.69 -10.70 15.23
CA PHE A 121 5.57 -12.13 15.57
C PHE A 121 6.71 -12.69 16.41
N TRP A 122 7.80 -11.94 16.57
CA TRP A 122 9.01 -12.43 17.22
C TRP A 122 9.19 -11.75 18.59
N ARG A 123 9.76 -12.47 19.56
CA ARG A 123 10.14 -11.94 20.89
C ARG A 123 11.55 -12.40 21.25
N SER A 124 12.51 -11.50 21.15
CA SER A 124 13.93 -11.74 21.37
C SER A 124 14.67 -10.42 21.49
N GLU A 125 15.80 -10.42 22.19
CA GLU A 125 16.59 -9.22 22.50
C GLU A 125 17.14 -8.51 21.25
N TRP A 126 17.36 -9.24 20.16
CA TRP A 126 17.89 -8.67 18.91
C TRP A 126 16.84 -7.94 18.07
N ILE A 127 15.55 -8.16 18.32
CA ILE A 127 14.47 -7.62 17.48
C ILE A 127 14.41 -6.11 17.56
N GLY A 128 14.51 -5.54 18.76
CA GLY A 128 14.56 -4.09 18.93
C GLY A 128 15.69 -3.50 18.10
N LYS A 129 16.82 -4.21 18.01
CA LYS A 129 17.95 -3.78 17.19
C LYS A 129 17.70 -3.83 15.70
N THR A 130 17.18 -4.94 15.23
CA THR A 130 16.86 -5.12 13.82
C THR A 130 15.80 -4.13 13.36
N ILE A 131 14.76 -3.86 14.15
CA ILE A 131 13.73 -2.89 13.77
C ILE A 131 14.32 -1.49 13.62
N VAL A 132 15.13 -1.01 14.57
CA VAL A 132 15.75 0.32 14.47
C VAL A 132 16.63 0.43 13.22
N ILE A 133 17.41 -0.61 12.91
CA ILE A 133 18.24 -0.65 11.69
C ILE A 133 17.37 -0.59 10.44
N LEU A 134 16.28 -1.37 10.38
CA LEU A 134 15.34 -1.35 9.25
C LEU A 134 14.65 0.02 9.10
N GLN A 135 14.29 0.68 10.20
CA GLN A 135 13.70 2.02 10.18
C GLN A 135 14.71 3.08 9.71
N GLY A 136 15.98 2.97 10.13
CA GLY A 136 17.06 3.83 9.64
C GLY A 136 17.29 3.64 8.14
N PHE A 137 17.34 2.40 7.67
CA PHE A 137 17.44 2.08 6.25
C PHE A 137 16.26 2.66 5.44
N LEU A 138 15.03 2.52 5.94
CA LEU A 138 13.85 3.14 5.34
C LEU A 138 13.92 4.67 5.32
N GLY A 139 14.45 5.29 6.36
CA GLY A 139 14.68 6.74 6.40
C GLY A 139 15.65 7.19 5.30
N ILE A 140 16.73 6.45 5.09
CA ILE A 140 17.68 6.72 4.00
C ILE A 140 16.99 6.58 2.64
N LEU A 141 16.21 5.51 2.44
CA LEU A 141 15.47 5.31 1.20
C LEU A 141 14.41 6.41 0.96
N LEU A 142 13.71 6.86 2.00
CA LEU A 142 12.77 7.97 1.90
C LEU A 142 13.48 9.27 1.51
N LEU A 143 14.61 9.57 2.14
CA LEU A 143 15.41 10.74 1.80
C LEU A 143 15.89 10.68 0.35
N LEU A 144 16.42 9.53 -0.08
CA LEU A 144 16.85 9.32 -1.45
C LEU A 144 15.68 9.39 -2.44
N GLY A 145 14.51 8.86 -2.08
CA GLY A 145 13.30 8.95 -2.91
C GLY A 145 12.86 10.40 -3.12
N VAL A 146 12.90 11.23 -2.07
CA VAL A 146 12.55 12.65 -2.18
C VAL A 146 13.59 13.44 -2.98
N LEU A 147 14.88 13.14 -2.83
CA LEU A 147 15.97 13.83 -3.54
C LEU A 147 16.13 13.38 -4.99
N LEU A 148 15.81 12.11 -5.29
CA LEU A 148 15.98 11.47 -6.60
C LEU A 148 14.68 10.76 -7.01
N PRO A 149 13.58 11.51 -7.22
CA PRO A 149 12.27 10.93 -7.47
C PRO A 149 12.23 10.15 -8.79
N ASP A 150 13.05 10.52 -9.78
CA ASP A 150 13.19 9.81 -11.05
C ASP A 150 13.70 8.37 -10.92
N VAL A 151 14.57 8.12 -9.93
CA VAL A 151 15.21 6.81 -9.74
C VAL A 151 14.30 5.89 -8.94
N PHE A 152 13.58 6.43 -7.96
CA PHE A 152 12.79 5.65 -7.01
C PHE A 152 11.32 5.50 -7.42
N PHE A 153 10.74 6.51 -8.06
CA PHE A 153 9.31 6.49 -8.31
C PHE A 153 8.96 6.19 -9.75
N VAL A 154 9.27 7.11 -10.65
CA VAL A 154 8.94 7.05 -12.07
C VAL A 154 9.91 7.99 -12.77
N SER A 155 10.39 7.66 -13.98
CA SER A 155 11.08 8.63 -14.83
C SER A 155 10.07 9.71 -15.22
N PHE A 156 10.15 10.90 -14.64
CA PHE A 156 9.23 11.99 -14.97
C PHE A 156 9.64 12.61 -16.32
N ILE A 157 8.65 13.06 -17.09
CA ILE A 157 8.89 13.83 -18.33
C ILE A 157 9.09 15.32 -17.96
N ARG A 158 8.39 15.80 -16.92
CA ARG A 158 8.50 17.15 -16.35
C ARG A 158 8.20 17.11 -14.85
N ASP A 159 8.96 17.86 -14.05
CA ASP A 159 8.81 17.92 -12.58
C ASP A 159 7.47 18.52 -12.11
N GLN A 160 6.77 19.25 -12.99
CA GLN A 160 5.52 19.93 -12.67
C GLN A 160 4.28 19.02 -12.76
N ASP A 161 4.43 17.82 -13.35
CA ASP A 161 3.30 16.96 -13.72
C ASP A 161 2.99 15.90 -12.64
N TYR A 162 3.73 15.89 -11.53
CA TYR A 162 3.54 14.94 -10.44
C TYR A 162 3.36 15.63 -9.09
N TYR A 163 2.59 14.98 -8.22
CA TYR A 163 2.48 15.36 -6.83
C TYR A 163 2.41 14.12 -5.94
N TYR A 164 2.92 14.25 -4.71
CA TYR A 164 2.80 13.21 -3.71
C TYR A 164 1.36 13.14 -3.21
N ASN A 165 0.80 11.94 -3.18
CA ASN A 165 -0.57 11.75 -2.71
C ASN A 165 -0.62 11.51 -1.19
N PHE A 166 -1.84 11.36 -0.66
CA PHE A 166 -2.05 11.12 0.77
C PHE A 166 -1.29 9.89 1.31
N ASN A 167 -1.16 8.81 0.52
CA ASN A 167 -0.49 7.59 0.98
C ASN A 167 0.99 7.83 1.28
N PHE A 168 1.66 8.69 0.51
CA PHE A 168 3.04 9.08 0.78
C PHE A 168 3.18 9.80 2.14
N TYR A 169 2.35 10.81 2.38
CA TYR A 169 2.39 11.57 3.64
C TYR A 169 1.96 10.71 4.84
N ALA A 170 0.98 9.84 4.65
CA ALA A 170 0.56 8.87 5.66
C ALA A 170 1.69 7.88 5.97
N PHE A 171 2.39 7.36 4.94
CA PHE A 171 3.55 6.51 5.11
C PHE A 171 4.66 7.19 5.91
N CYS A 172 5.04 8.42 5.53
CA CYS A 172 6.05 9.20 6.25
C CYS A 172 5.68 9.43 7.72
N SER A 173 4.42 9.77 7.98
CA SER A 173 3.92 9.96 9.34
C SER A 173 4.01 8.68 10.16
N VAL A 174 3.53 7.56 9.61
CA VAL A 174 3.59 6.25 10.27
C VAL A 174 5.05 5.83 10.49
N TRP A 175 5.93 6.02 9.52
CA TRP A 175 7.36 5.73 9.65
C TRP A 175 8.01 6.50 10.80
N ILE A 176 7.70 7.80 10.98
CA ILE A 176 8.20 8.59 12.12
C ILE A 176 7.74 7.96 13.44
N PHE A 177 6.43 7.65 13.57
CA PHE A 177 5.90 7.05 14.79
C PHE A 177 6.48 5.65 15.05
N THR A 178 6.66 4.83 14.01
CA THR A 178 7.28 3.50 14.13
C THR A 178 8.73 3.64 14.58
N THR A 179 9.47 4.60 14.02
CA THR A 179 10.88 4.85 14.37
C THR A 179 11.01 5.26 15.84
N ILE A 180 10.23 6.24 16.28
CA ILE A 180 10.22 6.69 17.69
C ILE A 180 9.88 5.52 18.62
N SER A 181 8.83 4.77 18.29
CA SER A 181 8.40 3.62 19.09
C SER A 181 9.45 2.52 19.13
N SER A 182 10.13 2.25 18.02
CA SER A 182 11.19 1.24 17.94
C SER A 182 12.42 1.60 18.78
N ILE A 183 12.77 2.88 18.88
CA ILE A 183 13.85 3.35 19.75
C ILE A 183 13.50 3.09 21.22
N THR A 184 12.23 3.30 21.61
CA THR A 184 11.79 2.95 22.97
C THR A 184 11.82 1.45 23.24
N LEU A 185 11.64 0.61 22.21
CA LEU A 185 11.77 -0.84 22.32
C LEU A 185 13.23 -1.27 22.44
N TRP A 186 14.14 -0.65 21.71
CA TRP A 186 15.59 -0.89 21.83
C TRP A 186 16.08 -0.65 23.26
N ASN A 187 15.64 0.45 23.88
CA ASN A 187 16.05 0.83 25.24
C ASN A 187 15.32 0.04 26.34
N SER A 188 14.27 -0.70 25.98
CA SER A 188 13.58 -1.60 26.88
C SER A 188 14.39 -2.89 27.00
N LYS A 189 14.80 -3.27 28.20
CA LYS A 189 15.12 -4.67 28.47
C LYS A 189 13.81 -5.43 28.31
N ILE A 190 13.63 -6.13 27.17
CA ILE A 190 12.60 -7.15 27.01
C ILE A 190 12.99 -8.33 27.89
#